data_AF-A0AAE2W997-F1
#
_entry.id   AF-A0AAE2W997-F1
#
_cell.length_a   1.000
_cell.length_b   1.000
_cell.length_c   1.000
_cell.angle_alpha   90.00
_cell.angle_beta   90.00
_cell.angle_gamma   90.00
#
_symmetry.space_group_name_H-M   'P 1'
#
loop_
_entity.id
_entity.type
_entity.pdbx_description
1 polymer ?
#
loop_
_entity_poly.entity_id
_entity_poly.type
_entity_poly.pdbx_seq_one_letter_code
_entity_poly.pdbx_strand_id
1 'polypeptide(L)'
;MWETAASGVSGRARPIETEDRTPGVVPEFDITDRMRKALRHSGLTVIDMAGYLGVTRVTVARWLNHGRTPSTQTLRLWSMRTGVDYDWLATGVAPVIDGEEDV
;
A
#
# COMPACT_ATOMS: atom_id res chain seq x y z
N MET A 1 -28.18 -53.22 20.46
CA MET A 1 -28.33 -52.02 21.30
C MET A 1 -26.97 -51.33 21.30
N TRP A 2 -26.76 -50.44 20.32
CA TRP A 2 -25.52 -49.68 20.14
C TRP A 2 -25.70 -48.39 20.93
N GLU A 3 -24.74 -48.02 21.77
CA GLU A 3 -24.59 -46.62 22.15
C GLU A 3 -23.14 -46.33 22.52
N THR A 4 -22.59 -45.39 21.77
CA THR A 4 -21.20 -44.95 21.74
C THR A 4 -21.06 -43.74 22.65
N ALA A 5 -20.21 -43.80 23.69
CA ALA A 5 -19.89 -42.62 24.49
C ALA A 5 -18.46 -42.15 24.19
N ALA A 6 -18.35 -41.12 23.35
CA ALA A 6 -17.14 -40.34 23.19
C ALA A 6 -16.96 -39.41 24.41
N SER A 7 -15.85 -39.54 25.14
CA SER A 7 -15.51 -38.65 26.26
C SER A 7 -14.83 -37.38 25.74
N GLY A 8 -15.51 -36.25 25.94
CA GLY A 8 -15.12 -34.95 25.41
C GLY A 8 -13.89 -34.32 26.06
N VAL A 9 -13.03 -33.75 25.23
CA VAL A 9 -12.08 -32.71 25.61
C VAL A 9 -12.88 -31.43 25.85
N SER A 10 -13.10 -31.07 27.12
CA SER A 10 -13.70 -29.78 27.49
C SER A 10 -12.66 -28.66 27.47
N GLY A 11 -12.22 -28.28 26.28
CA GLY A 11 -11.55 -27.00 26.06
C GLY A 11 -12.60 -25.89 25.95
N ARG A 12 -13.12 -25.39 27.08
CA ARG A 12 -14.01 -24.23 27.05
C ARG A 12 -13.17 -23.01 26.72
N ALA A 13 -13.11 -22.66 25.43
CA ALA A 13 -12.59 -21.37 24.98
C ALA A 13 -13.27 -20.27 25.81
N ARG A 14 -12.47 -19.53 26.58
CA ARG A 14 -12.97 -18.35 27.28
C ARG A 14 -13.39 -17.34 26.20
N PRO A 15 -14.61 -16.79 26.24
CA PRO A 15 -14.99 -15.76 25.29
C PRO A 15 -14.05 -14.58 25.51
N ILE A 16 -13.35 -14.17 24.45
CA ILE A 16 -12.67 -12.89 24.43
C ILE A 16 -13.77 -11.83 24.59
N GLU A 17 -13.88 -11.25 25.78
CA GLU A 17 -14.65 -10.02 25.95
C GLU A 17 -14.00 -9.02 25.02
N THR A 18 -14.71 -8.66 23.94
CA THR A 18 -14.31 -7.60 23.04
C THR A 18 -14.29 -6.33 23.85
N GLU A 19 -13.17 -6.04 24.51
CA GLU A 19 -12.90 -4.72 25.06
C GLU A 19 -13.24 -3.72 23.95
N ASP A 20 -14.06 -2.73 24.30
CA ASP A 20 -14.51 -1.68 23.42
C ASP A 20 -13.29 -0.82 23.05
N ARG A 21 -12.50 -1.34 22.11
CA ARG A 21 -11.29 -0.68 21.61
C ARG A 21 -11.79 0.49 20.81
N THR A 22 -11.87 1.66 21.45
CA THR A 22 -12.09 2.93 20.75
C THR A 22 -11.15 2.95 19.55
N PRO A 23 -11.68 2.89 18.32
CA PRO A 23 -10.82 2.78 17.15
C PRO A 23 -9.97 4.06 17.08
N GLY A 24 -8.66 3.89 16.98
CA GLY A 24 -7.75 5.01 16.76
C GLY A 24 -8.04 5.68 15.42
N VAL A 25 -7.63 6.95 15.28
CA VAL A 25 -7.79 7.68 14.03
C VAL A 25 -6.83 7.11 12.96
N VAL A 26 -7.38 6.72 11.81
CA VAL A 26 -6.60 6.31 10.64
C VAL A 26 -6.29 7.56 9.80
N PRO A 27 -5.02 7.87 9.52
CA PRO A 27 -4.68 9.01 8.67
C PRO A 27 -5.00 8.74 7.21
N GLU A 28 -5.32 9.79 6.46
CA GLU A 28 -5.48 9.74 5.01
C GLU A 28 -4.12 9.55 4.32
N PHE A 29 -4.09 8.71 3.29
CA PHE A 29 -2.89 8.44 2.50
C PHE A 29 -2.86 9.30 1.24
N ASP A 30 -1.84 10.14 1.11
CA ASP A 30 -1.69 11.04 -0.02
C ASP A 30 -0.75 10.47 -1.11
N ILE A 31 -0.53 11.26 -2.15
CA ILE A 31 0.40 10.91 -3.24
C ILE A 31 1.84 10.78 -2.74
N THR A 32 2.23 11.58 -1.74
CA THR A 32 3.55 11.57 -1.13
C THR A 32 3.84 10.21 -0.51
N ASP A 33 2.88 9.66 0.23
CA ASP A 33 2.99 8.35 0.87
C ASP A 33 3.10 7.22 -0.15
N ARG A 34 2.33 7.31 -1.25
CA ARG A 34 2.40 6.36 -2.35
C ARG A 34 3.74 6.43 -3.08
N MET A 35 4.27 7.62 -3.36
CA MET A 35 5.60 7.80 -3.94
C MET A 35 6.69 7.20 -3.06
N ARG A 36 6.64 7.41 -1.73
CA ARG A 36 7.57 6.77 -0.78
C ARG A 36 7.40 5.25 -0.77
N LYS A 37 6.17 4.75 -0.80
CA LYS A 37 5.90 3.31 -0.82
C LYS A 37 6.45 2.67 -2.10
N ALA A 38 6.31 3.31 -3.25
CA ALA A 38 6.87 2.87 -4.54
C ALA A 38 8.40 2.78 -4.51
N LEU A 39 9.09 3.76 -3.91
CA LEU A 39 10.55 3.69 -3.73
C LEU A 39 10.96 2.51 -2.84
N ARG A 40 10.29 2.33 -1.70
CA ARG A 40 10.57 1.19 -0.81
C ARG A 40 10.30 -0.16 -1.47
N HIS A 41 9.23 -0.24 -2.27
CA HIS A 41 8.87 -1.47 -3.00
C HIS A 41 9.93 -1.83 -4.05
N SER A 42 10.44 -0.85 -4.78
CA SER A 42 11.45 -1.04 -5.84
C SER A 42 12.89 -1.14 -5.32
N GLY A 43 13.13 -0.90 -4.02
CA GLY A 43 14.47 -0.84 -3.44
C GLY A 43 15.29 0.37 -3.88
N LEU A 44 14.67 1.36 -4.55
CA LEU A 44 15.35 2.56 -5.05
C LEU A 44 15.48 3.63 -3.95
N THR A 45 16.61 4.32 -3.94
CA THR A 45 16.80 5.50 -3.09
C THR A 45 16.28 6.76 -3.78
N VAL A 46 16.15 7.83 -2.99
CA VAL A 46 15.85 9.18 -3.50
C VAL A 46 16.90 9.66 -4.51
N ILE A 47 18.17 9.27 -4.32
CA ILE A 47 19.27 9.66 -5.21
C ILE A 47 19.14 8.92 -6.55
N ASP A 48 18.81 7.63 -6.53
CA ASP A 48 18.62 6.84 -7.76
C ASP A 48 17.48 7.41 -8.60
N MET A 49 16.37 7.76 -7.96
CA MET A 49 15.23 8.37 -8.63
C MET A 49 15.57 9.77 -9.18
N ALA A 50 16.31 10.58 -8.41
CA ALA A 50 16.75 11.89 -8.87
C ALA A 50 17.66 11.77 -10.12
N GLY A 51 18.61 10.82 -10.09
CA GLY A 51 19.48 10.51 -11.22
C GLY A 51 18.70 10.04 -12.45
N TYR A 52 17.72 9.15 -12.26
CA TYR A 52 16.86 8.68 -13.34
C TYR A 52 16.03 9.80 -13.99
N LEU A 53 15.48 10.72 -13.18
CA LEU A 53 14.65 11.82 -13.65
C LEU A 53 15.45 13.03 -14.16
N GLY A 54 16.78 13.04 -14.00
CA GLY A 54 17.62 14.19 -14.35
C GLY A 54 17.34 15.43 -13.50
N VAL A 55 16.88 15.27 -12.26
CA VAL A 55 16.59 16.37 -11.33
C VAL A 55 17.48 16.30 -10.09
N THR A 56 17.49 17.37 -9.29
CA THR A 56 18.24 17.37 -8.03
C THR A 56 17.57 16.47 -6.98
N ARG A 57 18.37 15.88 -6.08
CA ARG A 57 17.86 15.19 -4.88
C ARG A 57 16.92 16.07 -4.05
N VAL A 58 17.19 17.38 -3.99
CA VAL A 58 16.35 18.36 -3.27
C VAL A 58 14.96 18.46 -3.89
N THR A 59 14.85 18.43 -5.22
CA THR A 59 13.56 18.41 -5.92
C THR A 59 12.74 17.19 -5.51
N VAL A 60 13.34 16.00 -5.54
CA VAL A 60 12.65 14.77 -5.12
C VAL A 60 12.27 14.82 -3.63
N ALA A 61 13.17 15.29 -2.77
CA ALA A 61 12.88 15.46 -1.34
C ALA A 61 11.71 16.43 -1.09
N ARG A 62 11.55 17.48 -1.90
CA ARG A 62 10.42 18.40 -1.79
C ARG A 62 9.09 17.74 -2.11
N TRP A 63 9.05 16.90 -3.15
CA TRP A 63 7.86 16.11 -3.45
C TRP A 63 7.53 15.17 -2.29
N LEU A 64 8.55 14.50 -1.73
CA LEU A 64 8.36 13.51 -0.67
C LEU A 64 8.08 14.10 0.72
N ASN A 65 8.33 15.39 0.99
CA ASN A 65 8.21 15.94 2.36
C ASN A 65 7.30 17.15 2.48
N HIS A 66 7.04 17.87 1.39
CA HIS A 66 6.32 19.15 1.43
C HIS A 66 5.03 19.13 0.60
N GLY A 67 4.54 17.94 0.22
CA GLY A 67 3.27 17.78 -0.50
C GLY A 67 3.22 18.45 -1.86
N ARG A 68 4.38 18.78 -2.46
CA ARG A 68 4.41 19.31 -3.84
C ARG A 68 4.22 18.17 -4.81
N THR A 69 3.10 18.17 -5.51
CA THR A 69 2.81 17.18 -6.54
C THR A 69 3.74 17.36 -7.74
N PRO A 70 4.45 16.31 -8.18
CA PRO A 70 5.18 16.33 -9.44
C PRO A 70 4.25 16.50 -10.64
N SER A 71 4.81 16.79 -11.82
CA SER A 71 4.01 16.76 -13.05
C SER A 71 3.52 15.35 -13.37
N THR A 72 2.44 15.25 -14.15
CA THR A 72 1.91 13.98 -14.70
C THR A 72 3.00 13.16 -15.39
N GLN A 73 3.86 13.81 -16.19
CA GLN A 73 4.99 13.17 -16.85
C GLN A 73 5.96 12.55 -15.84
N THR A 74 6.27 13.26 -14.77
CA THR A 74 7.15 12.77 -13.70
C THR A 74 6.55 11.55 -13.01
N LEU A 75 5.25 11.56 -12.72
CA LEU A 75 4.56 10.42 -12.10
C LEU A 75 4.55 9.19 -13.01
N ARG A 76 4.40 9.36 -14.33
CA ARG A 76 4.53 8.25 -15.30
C ARG A 76 5.93 7.66 -15.29
N LEU A 77 6.96 8.51 -15.35
CA LEU A 77 8.37 8.08 -15.26
C LEU A 77 8.65 7.36 -13.94
N TRP A 78 8.07 7.86 -12.84
CA TRP A 78 8.19 7.25 -11.52
C TRP A 78 7.56 5.85 -11.48
N SER A 79 6.34 5.70 -11.99
CA SER A 79 5.66 4.41 -12.12
C SER A 79 6.50 3.43 -12.93
N MET A 80 6.96 3.82 -14.13
CA MET A 80 7.80 2.98 -14.98
C MET A 80 9.10 2.55 -14.28
N ARG A 81 9.75 3.47 -13.53
CA ARG A 81 11.02 3.18 -12.86
C ARG A 81 10.87 2.29 -11.63
N THR A 82 9.75 2.41 -10.92
CA THR A 82 9.48 1.64 -9.68
C THR A 82 8.67 0.37 -9.93
N GLY A 83 8.10 0.21 -11.12
CA GLY A 83 7.27 -0.94 -11.49
C GLY A 83 5.87 -0.93 -10.87
N VAL A 84 5.47 0.15 -10.19
CA VAL A 84 4.11 0.28 -9.65
C VAL A 84 3.17 0.83 -10.70
N ASP A 85 1.89 0.53 -10.57
CA ASP A 85 0.86 1.07 -11.43
C ASP A 85 0.73 2.61 -11.32
N TYR A 86 0.50 3.27 -12.46
CA TYR A 86 0.41 4.73 -12.53
C TYR A 86 -0.88 5.26 -11.89
N ASP A 87 -2.02 4.63 -12.13
CA ASP A 87 -3.32 5.07 -11.63
C ASP A 87 -3.36 4.91 -10.11
N TRP A 88 -2.82 3.82 -9.59
CA TRP A 88 -2.61 3.64 -8.15
C TRP A 88 -1.71 4.72 -7.58
N LEU A 89 -0.57 5.01 -8.22
CA LEU A 89 0.36 6.03 -7.72
C LEU A 89 -0.31 7.41 -7.66
N ALA A 90 -1.01 7.81 -8.73
CA ALA A 90 -1.63 9.11 -8.86
C ALA A 90 -2.85 9.28 -7.93
N THR A 91 -3.74 8.28 -7.87
CA THR A 91 -5.07 8.41 -7.26
C THR A 91 -5.24 7.62 -5.97
N GLY A 92 -4.42 6.59 -5.75
CA GLY A 92 -4.60 5.60 -4.68
C GLY A 92 -5.59 4.48 -5.03
N VAL A 93 -6.22 4.53 -6.20
CA VAL A 93 -7.13 3.50 -6.69
C VAL A 93 -6.34 2.55 -7.58
N ALA A 94 -6.32 1.26 -7.22
CA ALA A 94 -5.76 0.24 -8.10
C ALA A 94 -6.59 0.15 -9.38
N PRO A 95 -5.97 -0.14 -10.54
CA PRO A 95 -6.72 -0.32 -11.78
C PRO A 95 -7.76 -1.41 -11.56
N VAL A 96 -9.01 -1.13 -11.93
CA VAL A 96 -10.06 -2.13 -11.93
C VAL A 96 -9.71 -3.10 -13.05
N ILE A 97 -9.20 -4.27 -12.69
CA ILE A 97 -9.09 -5.39 -13.62
C ILE A 97 -10.52 -5.95 -13.71
N ASP A 98 -11.34 -5.38 -14.58
CA ASP A 98 -12.60 -6.01 -14.98
C ASP A 98 -12.19 -7.30 -15.68
N GLY A 99 -12.32 -8.43 -14.97
CA GLY A 99 -11.94 -9.74 -15.49
C GLY A 99 -12.78 -10.07 -16.72
N GLU A 100 -12.18 -9.96 -17.90
CA GLU A 100 -12.80 -10.43 -19.14
C GLU A 100 -12.66 -11.95 -19.21
N GLU A 101 -13.80 -12.58 -18.89
CA GLU A 101 -14.40 -13.80 -19.40
C GLU A 101 -13.57 -15.09 -19.44
N ASP A 102 -14.07 -16.06 -18.69
CA ASP A 102 -13.81 -17.49 -18.87
C ASP A 102 -13.79 -17.86 -20.37
N VAL A 103 -12.63 -18.28 -20.88
CA VAL A 103 -12.48 -18.98 -22.18
C VAL A 103 -11.77 -20.30 -22.01
#